data_AF-A0A1M6EZA9-F1
#
_entry.id   AF-A0A1M6EZA9-F1
#
_cell.length_a   1.000
_cell.length_b   1.000
_cell.length_c   1.000
_cell.angle_alpha   90.00
_cell.angle_beta   90.00
_cell.angle_gamma   90.00
#
_symmetry.space_group_name_H-M   'P 1'
#
loop_
_entity.id
_entity.type
_entity.pdbx_description
1 polymer ?
#
loop_
_entity_poly.entity_id
_entity_poly.type
_entity_poly.pdbx_seq_one_letter_code
_entity_poly.pdbx_strand_id
1 'polypeptide(L)'
;MTSTLPVQTDPLAPPEPRPETNRDRVRRLLLDPLGFRFRKGHDEAEGRRFLDGLCDELAYMGDDQLVVLRRMLQVHGEGSAKAFWPDRPTFLGFAHRVQPRPLTEDPLVLSWFGSVEGPRAEREGTLVETFGYIEARRAPPVSDQARRLIASQAAENARRLEVLADRRKWSHSLDPGEVAWEVWYLDRRTMLADLVKTERARKEVRP
;
A
#
# COMPACT_ATOMS: atom_id res chain seq x y z
N MET A 1 16.24 53.61 -46.69
CA MET A 1 16.55 53.66 -45.25
C MET A 1 15.36 53.10 -44.50
N THR A 2 15.39 51.80 -44.19
CA THR A 2 14.36 51.16 -43.34
C THR A 2 15.12 50.34 -42.32
N SER A 3 15.17 50.88 -41.10
CA SER A 3 15.84 50.30 -39.95
C SER A 3 14.91 49.26 -39.33
N THR A 4 15.28 47.99 -39.41
CA THR A 4 14.63 46.91 -38.66
C THR A 4 15.34 46.80 -37.31
N LEU A 5 14.67 47.20 -36.24
CA LEU A 5 15.12 46.94 -34.88
C LEU A 5 14.92 45.45 -34.54
N PRO A 6 15.85 44.80 -33.82
CA PRO A 6 15.66 43.43 -33.35
C PRO A 6 14.69 43.38 -32.16
N VAL A 7 13.80 42.38 -32.18
CA VAL A 7 12.92 42.01 -31.07
C VAL A 7 13.79 41.57 -29.89
N GLN A 8 13.66 42.27 -28.76
CA GLN A 8 14.21 41.83 -27.47
C GLN A 8 13.40 40.64 -26.97
N THR A 9 14.07 39.51 -26.76
CA THR A 9 13.55 38.39 -26.00
C THR A 9 13.68 38.74 -24.52
N ASP A 10 12.55 38.84 -23.83
CA ASP A 10 12.45 39.14 -22.41
C ASP A 10 13.10 38.02 -21.55
N PRO A 11 14.11 38.31 -20.71
CA PRO A 11 14.85 37.31 -19.95
C PRO A 11 14.33 37.20 -18.51
N LEU A 12 13.04 36.97 -18.26
CA LEU A 12 12.57 36.60 -16.91
C LEU A 12 11.16 35.98 -16.86
N ALA A 13 10.87 34.97 -17.69
CA ALA A 13 9.73 34.11 -17.37
C ALA A 13 10.02 33.35 -16.06
N PRO A 14 9.20 33.51 -14.99
CA PRO A 14 9.39 32.75 -13.77
C PRO A 14 9.30 31.25 -14.07
N PRO A 15 10.10 30.40 -13.41
CA PRO A 15 10.08 28.97 -13.67
C PRO A 15 8.66 28.43 -13.41
N GLU A 16 8.11 27.73 -14.41
CA GLU A 16 6.84 27.00 -14.31
C GLU A 16 6.79 26.21 -12.99
N PRO A 17 5.69 26.31 -12.21
CA PRO A 17 5.61 25.66 -10.92
C PRO A 17 5.73 24.14 -11.11
N ARG A 18 6.72 23.54 -10.45
CA ARG A 18 6.91 22.09 -10.49
C ARG A 18 5.64 21.40 -9.97
N PRO A 19 5.19 20.31 -10.62
CA PRO A 19 4.04 19.56 -10.15
C PRO A 19 4.28 19.06 -8.73
N GLU A 20 3.27 19.19 -7.87
CA GLU A 20 3.33 18.73 -6.47
C GLU A 20 3.61 17.23 -6.43
N THR A 21 4.61 16.82 -5.64
CA THR A 21 4.89 15.39 -5.42
C THR A 21 4.03 14.83 -4.28
N ASN A 22 3.89 13.50 -4.21
CA ASN A 22 3.21 12.85 -3.08
C ASN A 22 3.82 13.23 -1.72
N ARG A 23 5.15 13.42 -1.65
CA ARG A 23 5.81 13.87 -0.42
C ARG A 23 5.38 15.29 -0.06
N ASP A 24 5.33 16.18 -1.04
CA ASP A 24 4.93 17.58 -0.82
C ASP A 24 3.47 17.65 -0.34
N ARG A 25 2.59 16.81 -0.90
CA ARG A 25 1.20 16.66 -0.45
C ARG A 25 1.10 16.23 1.01
N VAL A 26 1.85 15.20 1.42
CA VAL A 26 1.86 14.73 2.82
C VAL A 26 2.41 15.81 3.75
N ARG A 27 3.49 16.51 3.39
CA ARG A 27 4.01 17.62 4.19
C ARG A 27 2.96 18.70 4.40
N ARG A 28 2.37 19.19 3.30
CA ARG A 28 1.37 20.26 3.30
C ARG A 28 0.11 19.92 4.10
N LEU A 29 -0.42 18.71 3.94
CA LEU A 29 -1.71 18.33 4.57
C LEU A 29 -1.56 17.82 6.00
N LEU A 30 -0.43 17.17 6.32
CA LEU A 30 -0.23 16.49 7.60
C LEU A 30 0.88 17.11 8.43
N LEU A 31 2.13 17.12 7.95
CA LEU A 31 3.29 17.41 8.80
C LEU A 31 3.40 18.91 9.16
N ASP A 32 3.35 19.80 8.17
CA ASP A 32 3.50 21.24 8.43
C ASP A 32 2.41 21.76 9.39
N PRO A 33 1.12 21.36 9.24
CA PRO A 33 0.08 21.77 10.17
C PRO A 33 0.16 21.14 11.58
N LEU A 34 0.92 20.06 11.80
CA LEU A 34 1.12 19.49 13.13
C LEU A 34 2.06 20.35 13.99
N GLY A 35 3.04 21.02 13.37
CA GLY A 35 3.88 22.01 14.04
C GLY A 35 4.74 21.48 15.20
N PHE A 36 4.93 20.16 15.32
CA PHE A 36 5.81 19.58 16.32
C PHE A 36 7.27 19.94 16.04
N ARG A 37 8.10 19.90 17.08
CA ARG A 37 9.54 20.19 16.99
C ARG A 37 10.37 18.98 17.41
N PHE A 38 11.64 18.95 16.99
CA PHE A 38 12.60 18.01 17.54
C PHE A 38 13.12 18.48 18.91
N ARG A 39 13.66 17.56 19.71
CA ARG A 39 14.29 17.87 21.00
C ARG A 39 15.58 18.65 20.77
N LYS A 40 16.00 19.43 21.77
CA LYS A 40 17.28 20.17 21.71
C LYS A 40 18.45 19.18 21.53
N GLY A 41 19.34 19.47 20.59
CA GLY A 41 20.50 18.63 20.29
C GLY A 41 20.21 17.47 19.34
N HIS A 42 18.99 17.39 18.77
CA HIS A 42 18.72 16.45 17.69
C HIS A 42 19.38 16.93 16.39
N ASP A 43 19.93 15.99 15.63
CA ASP A 43 20.55 16.30 14.35
C ASP A 43 19.50 16.69 13.30
N GLU A 44 19.75 17.79 12.59
CA GLU A 44 18.79 18.32 11.61
C GLU A 44 18.66 17.40 10.39
N ALA A 45 19.75 16.75 9.97
CA ALA A 45 19.72 15.83 8.84
C ALA A 45 18.96 14.55 9.18
N GLU A 46 19.14 14.00 10.38
CA GLU A 46 18.32 12.90 10.91
C GLU A 46 16.85 13.28 11.00
N GLY A 47 16.53 14.46 11.54
CA GLY A 47 15.15 14.95 11.61
C GLY A 47 14.50 15.08 10.23
N ARG A 48 15.24 15.61 9.24
CA ARG A 48 14.77 15.67 7.85
C ARG A 48 14.49 14.28 7.28
N ARG A 49 15.41 13.33 7.45
CA ARG A 49 15.26 11.95 6.97
C ARG A 49 14.08 11.25 7.62
N PHE A 50 13.84 11.48 8.91
CA PHE A 50 12.69 10.96 9.63
C PHE A 50 11.37 11.45 9.01
N LEU A 51 11.23 12.75 8.78
CA LEU A 51 10.02 13.33 8.18
C LEU A 51 9.84 12.89 6.71
N ASP A 52 10.92 12.78 5.96
CA ASP A 52 10.88 12.31 4.57
C ASP A 52 10.45 10.84 4.49
N GLY A 53 10.92 9.99 5.41
CA GLY A 53 10.47 8.60 5.54
C GLY A 53 8.98 8.49 5.88
N LEU A 54 8.49 9.35 6.80
CA LEU A 54 7.05 9.43 7.06
C LEU A 54 6.26 9.84 5.81
N CYS A 55 6.78 10.77 5.01
CA CYS A 55 6.12 11.17 3.76
C CYS A 55 6.01 10.01 2.78
N ASP A 56 7.09 9.23 2.62
CA ASP A 56 7.09 8.05 1.76
C ASP A 56 6.08 7.00 2.23
N GLU A 57 5.97 6.81 3.53
CA GLU A 57 5.07 5.81 4.10
C GLU A 57 3.61 6.22 4.09
N LEU A 58 3.32 7.52 4.05
CA LEU A 58 1.95 8.02 4.04
C LEU A 58 1.51 8.47 2.64
N ALA A 59 2.37 8.33 1.63
CA ALA A 59 2.10 8.73 0.24
C ALA A 59 0.88 8.03 -0.40
N TYR A 60 0.51 6.84 0.10
CA TYR A 60 -0.68 6.10 -0.36
C TYR A 60 -1.99 6.69 0.16
N MET A 61 -1.94 7.54 1.19
CA MET A 61 -3.14 8.10 1.80
C MET A 61 -3.74 9.19 0.92
N GLY A 62 -5.07 9.21 0.86
CA GLY A 62 -5.84 10.28 0.22
C GLY A 62 -5.88 11.54 1.09
N ASP A 63 -6.16 12.68 0.47
CA ASP A 63 -6.12 14.01 1.10
C ASP A 63 -7.01 14.10 2.34
N ASP A 64 -8.27 13.65 2.22
CA ASP A 64 -9.21 13.67 3.34
C ASP A 64 -8.71 12.81 4.52
N GLN A 65 -8.07 11.69 4.22
CA GLN A 65 -7.54 10.78 5.23
C GLN A 65 -6.30 11.36 5.91
N LEU A 66 -5.44 12.07 5.18
CA LEU A 66 -4.33 12.82 5.77
C LEU A 66 -4.83 13.91 6.73
N VAL A 67 -5.93 14.59 6.39
CA VAL A 67 -6.57 15.58 7.27
C VAL A 67 -7.16 14.95 8.54
N VAL A 68 -7.79 13.78 8.42
CA VAL A 68 -8.28 13.01 9.58
C VAL A 68 -7.11 12.55 10.47
N LEU A 69 -6.07 11.99 9.87
CA LEU A 69 -4.86 11.55 10.58
C LEU A 69 -4.21 12.71 11.35
N ARG A 70 -4.11 13.89 10.73
CA ARG A 70 -3.64 15.11 11.39
C ARG A 70 -4.42 15.39 12.67
N ARG A 71 -5.76 15.41 12.60
CA ARG A 71 -6.62 15.69 13.76
C ARG A 71 -6.39 14.71 14.90
N MET A 72 -6.17 13.43 14.59
CA MET A 72 -5.82 12.43 15.60
C MET A 72 -4.46 12.74 16.23
N LEU A 73 -3.43 12.98 15.41
CA LEU A 73 -2.05 13.12 15.88
C LEU A 73 -1.76 14.42 16.65
N GLN A 74 -2.57 15.47 16.49
CA GLN A 74 -2.38 16.77 17.17
C GLN A 74 -2.22 16.67 18.69
N VAL A 75 -2.83 15.67 19.33
CA VAL A 75 -2.75 15.46 20.79
C VAL A 75 -1.72 14.40 21.21
N HIS A 76 -1.04 13.77 20.23
CA HIS A 76 -0.14 12.65 20.46
C HIS A 76 1.34 13.01 20.43
N GLY A 77 1.68 14.30 20.49
CA GLY A 77 3.06 14.75 20.62
C GLY A 77 3.77 14.13 21.84
N GLU A 78 5.09 14.10 21.79
CA GLU A 78 5.92 13.61 22.88
C GLU A 78 6.24 14.67 23.94
N GLY A 79 6.70 14.21 25.10
CA GLY A 79 7.05 15.04 26.26
C GLY A 79 5.84 15.51 27.06
N SER A 80 6.11 16.19 28.18
CA SER A 80 5.08 16.71 29.09
C SER A 80 4.20 17.76 28.42
N ALA A 81 4.78 18.57 27.53
CA ALA A 81 4.06 19.62 26.79
C ALA A 81 3.45 19.13 25.46
N LYS A 82 3.58 17.84 25.12
CA LYS A 82 3.06 17.27 23.86
C LYS A 82 3.48 18.05 22.61
N ALA A 83 4.70 18.60 22.63
CA ALA A 83 5.19 19.51 21.60
C ALA A 83 6.26 18.87 20.68
N PHE A 84 6.70 17.65 21.02
CA PHE A 84 7.72 16.97 20.23
C PHE A 84 7.10 15.98 19.25
N TRP A 85 7.79 15.71 18.14
CA TRP A 85 7.34 14.73 17.15
C TRP A 85 7.08 13.37 17.83
N PRO A 86 5.90 12.75 17.60
CA PRO A 86 5.67 11.36 17.97
C PRO A 86 6.63 10.42 17.24
N ASP A 87 6.89 9.27 17.84
CA ASP A 87 7.65 8.21 17.17
C ASP A 87 6.94 7.70 15.89
N ARG A 88 7.74 7.09 15.00
CA ARG A 88 7.24 6.54 13.74
C ARG A 88 6.13 5.48 13.94
N PRO A 89 6.24 4.53 14.90
CA PRO A 89 5.16 3.60 15.20
C PRO A 89 3.82 4.27 15.52
N THR A 90 3.81 5.39 16.26
CA THR A 90 2.58 6.14 16.55
C THR A 90 1.93 6.64 15.26
N PHE A 91 2.70 7.27 14.36
CA PHE A 91 2.17 7.70 13.06
C PHE A 91 1.55 6.56 12.27
N LEU A 92 2.27 5.45 12.13
CA LEU A 92 1.82 4.30 11.33
C LEU A 92 0.61 3.61 11.96
N GLY A 93 0.54 3.52 13.29
CA GLY A 93 -0.60 2.96 13.99
C GLY A 93 -1.88 3.76 13.74
N PHE A 94 -1.81 5.09 13.83
CA PHE A 94 -2.96 5.95 13.50
C PHE A 94 -3.28 5.96 12.02
N ALA A 95 -2.27 6.01 11.14
CA ALA A 95 -2.46 5.95 9.70
C ALA A 95 -3.22 4.67 9.31
N HIS A 96 -2.81 3.52 9.85
CA HIS A 96 -3.47 2.25 9.61
C HIS A 96 -4.94 2.26 10.09
N ARG A 97 -5.23 2.93 11.22
CA ARG A 97 -6.61 3.08 11.73
C ARG A 97 -7.48 3.96 10.83
N VAL A 98 -6.89 4.99 10.22
CA VAL A 98 -7.60 5.96 9.37
C VAL A 98 -7.80 5.40 7.96
N GLN A 99 -6.74 4.90 7.34
CA GLN A 99 -6.76 4.28 6.02
C GLN A 99 -5.81 3.09 6.03
N PRO A 100 -6.31 1.85 6.17
CA PRO A 100 -5.46 0.67 6.06
C PRO A 100 -4.77 0.65 4.70
N ARG A 101 -3.45 0.45 4.68
CA ARG A 101 -2.73 0.28 3.42
C ARG A 101 -3.24 -0.96 2.68
N PRO A 102 -3.57 -0.86 1.37
CA PRO A 102 -3.81 -2.02 0.54
C PRO A 102 -2.65 -3.01 0.66
N LEU A 103 -2.94 -4.30 0.82
CA LEU A 103 -1.88 -5.30 0.97
C LEU A 103 -0.93 -5.37 -0.23
N THR A 104 -1.43 -5.04 -1.42
CA THR A 104 -0.67 -4.96 -2.67
C THR A 104 0.34 -3.81 -2.69
N GLU A 105 0.35 -2.95 -1.66
CA GLU A 105 1.30 -1.85 -1.48
C GLU A 105 2.06 -1.96 -0.14
N ASP A 106 1.75 -2.97 0.67
CA ASP A 106 2.39 -3.22 1.94
C ASP A 106 3.74 -3.92 1.71
N PRO A 107 4.89 -3.28 2.02
CA PRO A 107 6.21 -3.81 1.70
C PRO A 107 6.49 -5.17 2.37
N LEU A 108 5.92 -5.42 3.55
CA LEU A 108 6.08 -6.70 4.24
C LEU A 108 5.35 -7.81 3.49
N VAL A 109 4.16 -7.51 2.99
CA VAL A 109 3.32 -8.44 2.24
C VAL A 109 3.92 -8.69 0.86
N LEU A 110 4.37 -7.65 0.16
CA LEU A 110 5.07 -7.75 -1.11
C LEU A 110 6.36 -8.59 -0.97
N SER A 111 7.16 -8.33 0.06
CA SER A 111 8.36 -9.12 0.35
C SER A 111 8.03 -10.60 0.64
N TRP A 112 6.91 -10.87 1.33
CA TRP A 112 6.43 -12.24 1.56
C TRP A 112 6.05 -12.93 0.24
N PHE A 113 5.31 -12.27 -0.65
CA PHE A 113 4.96 -12.81 -1.98
C PHE A 113 6.19 -13.06 -2.87
N GLY A 114 7.21 -12.20 -2.78
CA GLY A 114 8.49 -12.41 -3.48
C GLY A 114 9.41 -13.45 -2.83
N SER A 115 9.10 -13.94 -1.63
CA SER A 115 9.87 -14.98 -0.96
C SER A 115 9.54 -16.38 -1.48
N VAL A 116 10.15 -17.41 -0.90
CA VAL A 116 9.82 -18.84 -1.14
C VAL A 116 8.34 -19.16 -0.88
N GLU A 117 7.68 -18.43 0.01
CA GLU A 117 6.29 -18.72 0.40
C GLU A 117 5.27 -18.38 -0.69
N GLY A 118 5.47 -17.33 -1.49
CA GLY A 118 4.55 -16.97 -2.58
C GLY A 118 4.43 -18.06 -3.65
N PRO A 119 5.55 -18.51 -4.26
CA PRO A 119 5.57 -19.64 -5.20
C PRO A 119 5.12 -20.96 -4.58
N ARG A 120 5.27 -21.13 -3.26
CA ARG A 120 4.70 -22.29 -2.56
C ARG A 120 3.18 -22.22 -2.54
N ALA A 121 2.60 -21.10 -2.14
CA ALA A 121 1.15 -20.91 -2.13
C ALA A 121 0.55 -21.02 -3.55
N GLU A 122 1.27 -20.56 -4.58
CA GLU A 122 0.85 -20.74 -5.98
C GLU A 122 0.76 -22.22 -6.37
N ARG A 123 1.81 -22.99 -6.10
CA ARG A 123 1.85 -24.43 -6.39
C ARG A 123 0.84 -25.23 -5.59
N GLU A 124 0.59 -24.84 -4.34
CA GLU A 124 -0.39 -25.49 -3.46
C GLU A 124 -1.83 -25.05 -3.78
N GLY A 125 -2.03 -24.06 -4.66
CA GLY A 125 -3.36 -23.57 -5.03
C GLY A 125 -4.05 -22.75 -3.94
N THR A 126 -3.29 -22.17 -3.00
CA THR A 126 -3.79 -21.50 -1.79
C THR A 126 -3.60 -19.98 -1.78
N LEU A 127 -3.22 -19.38 -2.92
CA LEU A 127 -2.88 -17.95 -3.00
C LEU A 127 -4.00 -17.03 -2.52
N VAL A 128 -5.24 -17.25 -3.01
CA VAL A 128 -6.39 -16.37 -2.72
C VAL A 128 -6.72 -16.40 -1.24
N GLU A 129 -6.74 -17.59 -0.66
CA GLU A 129 -7.02 -17.84 0.75
C GLU A 129 -5.90 -17.33 1.66
N THR A 130 -4.66 -17.50 1.24
CA THR A 130 -3.51 -16.97 1.97
C THR A 130 -3.54 -15.44 1.98
N PHE A 131 -3.86 -14.81 0.84
CA PHE A 131 -4.04 -13.37 0.77
C PHE A 131 -5.17 -12.91 1.69
N GLY A 132 -6.34 -13.56 1.66
CA GLY A 132 -7.46 -13.25 2.55
C GLY A 132 -7.11 -13.42 4.03
N TYR A 133 -6.32 -14.44 4.39
CA TYR A 133 -5.82 -14.63 5.74
C TYR A 133 -4.91 -13.47 6.17
N ILE A 134 -3.96 -13.08 5.32
CA ILE A 134 -3.06 -11.95 5.58
C ILE A 134 -3.86 -10.64 5.64
N GLU A 135 -4.92 -10.48 4.85
CA GLU A 135 -5.76 -9.28 4.85
C GLU A 135 -6.49 -9.13 6.19
N ALA A 136 -7.08 -10.22 6.65
CA ALA A 136 -7.82 -10.25 7.91
C ALA A 136 -6.91 -10.10 9.14
N ARG A 137 -5.70 -10.67 9.13
CA ARG A 137 -4.83 -10.75 10.31
C ARG A 137 -3.60 -9.86 10.27
N ARG A 138 -3.32 -9.23 9.13
CA ARG A 138 -2.10 -8.44 8.86
C ARG A 138 -0.80 -9.19 9.20
N ALA A 139 -0.81 -10.51 9.05
CA ALA A 139 0.32 -11.37 9.38
C ALA A 139 0.36 -12.63 8.49
N PRO A 140 1.55 -13.11 8.10
CA PRO A 140 1.71 -14.38 7.40
C PRO A 140 1.18 -15.59 8.19
N PRO A 141 0.71 -16.65 7.52
CA PRO A 141 0.31 -17.89 8.18
C PRO A 141 1.53 -18.70 8.65
N VAL A 142 2.03 -18.39 9.85
CA VAL A 142 3.21 -19.06 10.41
C VAL A 142 2.90 -20.40 11.08
N SER A 143 1.67 -20.62 11.56
CA SER A 143 1.29 -21.84 12.27
C SER A 143 0.72 -22.92 11.35
N ASP A 144 0.96 -24.18 11.69
CA ASP A 144 0.39 -25.33 10.96
C ASP A 144 -1.14 -25.30 10.93
N GLN A 145 -1.77 -24.86 12.02
CA GLN A 145 -3.22 -24.72 12.08
C GLN A 145 -3.73 -23.69 11.06
N ALA A 146 -3.07 -22.54 10.95
CA ALA A 146 -3.44 -21.52 9.96
C ALA A 146 -3.28 -22.06 8.53
N ARG A 147 -2.17 -22.75 8.26
CA ARG A 147 -1.92 -23.37 6.94
C ARG A 147 -2.95 -24.44 6.59
N ARG A 148 -3.36 -25.28 7.55
CA ARG A 148 -4.43 -26.28 7.34
C ARG A 148 -5.79 -25.64 7.06
N LEU A 149 -6.13 -24.57 7.80
CA LEU A 149 -7.37 -23.84 7.57
C LEU A 149 -7.40 -23.23 6.16
N ILE A 150 -6.31 -22.60 5.75
CA ILE A 150 -6.13 -22.05 4.40
C ILE A 150 -6.27 -23.14 3.34
N ALA A 151 -5.56 -24.27 3.50
CA ALA A 151 -5.63 -25.38 2.56
C ALA A 151 -7.04 -25.96 2.44
N SER A 152 -7.77 -26.10 3.56
CA SER A 152 -9.16 -26.56 3.55
C SER A 152 -10.08 -25.60 2.81
N GLN A 153 -9.92 -24.29 3.02
CA GLN A 153 -10.72 -23.27 2.34
C GLN A 153 -10.42 -23.24 0.83
N ALA A 154 -9.16 -23.44 0.44
CA ALA A 154 -8.75 -23.51 -0.95
C ALA A 154 -9.33 -24.73 -1.65
N ALA A 155 -9.34 -25.89 -0.97
CA ALA A 155 -9.97 -27.11 -1.49
C ALA A 155 -11.47 -26.91 -1.73
N GLU A 156 -12.17 -26.26 -0.79
CA GLU A 156 -13.60 -25.95 -0.93
C GLU A 156 -13.87 -25.02 -2.12
N ASN A 157 -13.07 -23.96 -2.26
CA ASN A 157 -13.21 -23.01 -3.38
C ASN A 157 -12.85 -23.65 -4.72
N ALA A 158 -11.84 -24.51 -4.76
CA ALA A 158 -11.51 -25.29 -5.95
C ALA A 158 -12.67 -26.22 -6.35
N ARG A 159 -13.27 -26.92 -5.37
CA ARG A 159 -14.45 -27.76 -5.62
C ARG A 159 -15.64 -26.94 -6.12
N ARG A 160 -15.85 -25.74 -5.57
CA ARG A 160 -16.88 -24.82 -6.05
C ARG A 160 -16.66 -24.43 -7.51
N LEU A 161 -15.42 -24.12 -7.92
CA LEU A 161 -15.10 -23.85 -9.33
C LEU A 161 -15.41 -25.05 -10.24
N GLU A 162 -15.07 -26.27 -9.82
CA GLU A 162 -15.38 -27.48 -10.59
C GLU A 162 -16.89 -27.64 -10.80
N VAL A 163 -17.68 -27.44 -9.74
CA VAL A 163 -19.15 -27.54 -9.82
C VAL A 163 -19.73 -26.48 -10.78
N LEU A 164 -19.22 -25.25 -10.74
CA LEU A 164 -19.66 -24.19 -11.65
C LEU A 164 -19.26 -24.49 -13.11
N ALA A 165 -18.05 -25.02 -13.32
CA ALA A 165 -17.58 -25.44 -14.64
C ALA A 165 -18.41 -26.59 -15.22
N ASP A 166 -18.74 -27.60 -14.41
CA ASP A 166 -19.61 -28.71 -14.82
C ASP A 166 -21.02 -28.22 -15.16
N ARG A 167 -21.61 -27.34 -14.35
CA ARG A 167 -22.92 -26.75 -14.65
C ARG A 167 -22.93 -25.99 -15.97
N ARG A 168 -21.88 -25.21 -16.25
CA ARG A 168 -21.72 -24.51 -17.53
C ARG A 168 -21.59 -25.48 -18.70
N LYS A 169 -20.83 -26.57 -18.54
CA LYS A 169 -20.67 -27.63 -19.55
C LYS A 169 -22.01 -28.28 -19.91
N TRP A 170 -22.89 -28.48 -18.93
CA TRP A 170 -24.24 -29.04 -19.12
C TRP A 170 -25.30 -27.99 -19.45
N SER A 171 -24.88 -26.75 -19.81
CA SER A 171 -25.78 -25.64 -20.16
C SER A 171 -26.81 -25.28 -19.08
N HIS A 172 -26.51 -25.58 -17.81
CA HIS A 172 -27.31 -25.08 -16.70
C HIS A 172 -27.00 -23.60 -16.48
N SER A 173 -28.03 -22.79 -16.24
CA SER A 173 -27.85 -21.40 -15.85
C SER A 173 -27.16 -21.30 -14.49
N LEU A 174 -26.19 -20.40 -14.38
CA LEU A 174 -25.64 -19.95 -13.11
C LEU A 174 -26.39 -18.70 -12.67
N ASP A 175 -26.62 -18.55 -11.37
CA ASP A 175 -27.19 -17.31 -10.87
C ASP A 175 -26.17 -16.15 -10.91
N PRO A 176 -26.63 -14.88 -10.85
CA PRO A 176 -25.72 -13.74 -10.93
C PRO A 176 -24.65 -13.70 -9.82
N GLY A 177 -24.93 -14.22 -8.63
CA GLY A 177 -23.99 -14.28 -7.52
C GLY A 177 -22.92 -15.35 -7.73
N GLU A 178 -23.28 -16.49 -8.31
CA GLU A 178 -22.32 -17.53 -8.73
C GLU A 178 -21.35 -17.01 -9.78
N VAL A 179 -21.87 -16.33 -10.80
CA VAL A 179 -21.04 -15.72 -11.85
C VAL A 179 -20.12 -14.65 -11.27
N ALA A 180 -20.66 -13.75 -10.45
CA ALA A 180 -19.88 -12.69 -9.82
C ALA A 180 -18.76 -13.25 -8.92
N TRP A 181 -19.06 -14.29 -8.14
CA TRP A 181 -18.07 -14.95 -7.29
C TRP A 181 -16.96 -15.64 -8.10
N GLU A 182 -17.33 -16.38 -9.17
CA GLU A 182 -16.36 -17.06 -10.02
C GLU A 182 -15.40 -16.06 -10.69
N VAL A 183 -15.95 -14.98 -11.26
CA VAL A 183 -15.15 -13.90 -11.87
C VAL A 183 -14.21 -13.28 -10.84
N TRP A 184 -14.75 -12.87 -9.68
CA TRP A 184 -13.95 -12.30 -8.60
C TRP A 184 -12.80 -13.22 -8.17
N TYR A 185 -13.08 -14.52 -7.98
CA TYR A 185 -12.09 -15.47 -7.50
C TYR A 185 -10.97 -15.70 -8.53
N LEU A 186 -11.34 -15.85 -9.81
CA LEU A 186 -10.38 -16.06 -10.90
C LEU A 186 -9.54 -14.81 -11.15
N ASP A 187 -10.14 -13.63 -11.14
CA ASP A 187 -9.42 -12.36 -11.27
C ASP A 187 -8.45 -12.15 -10.11
N ARG A 188 -8.89 -12.45 -8.88
CA ARG A 188 -8.02 -12.39 -7.69
C ARG A 188 -6.84 -13.34 -7.83
N ARG A 189 -7.09 -14.58 -8.25
CA ARG A 189 -6.03 -15.58 -8.44
C ARG A 189 -5.01 -15.13 -9.48
N THR A 190 -5.47 -14.60 -10.62
CA THR A 190 -4.60 -14.07 -11.68
C THR A 190 -3.75 -12.91 -11.17
N MET A 191 -4.39 -11.92 -10.54
CA MET A 191 -3.69 -10.76 -9.98
C MET A 191 -2.63 -11.16 -8.95
N LEU A 192 -2.90 -12.15 -8.09
CA LEU A 192 -1.94 -12.64 -7.09
C LEU A 192 -0.79 -13.42 -7.72
N ALA A 193 -1.05 -14.23 -8.75
CA ALA A 193 0.00 -14.92 -9.49
C ALA A 193 0.96 -13.92 -10.15
N ASP A 194 0.43 -12.85 -10.75
CA ASP A 194 1.25 -11.81 -11.36
C ASP A 194 2.04 -11.00 -10.32
N LEU A 195 1.46 -10.81 -9.13
CA LEU A 195 2.17 -10.22 -7.99
C LEU A 195 3.36 -11.07 -7.54
N VAL A 196 3.17 -12.39 -7.39
CA VAL A 196 4.25 -13.33 -7.04
C VAL A 196 5.38 -13.27 -8.06
N LYS A 197 5.06 -13.31 -9.36
CA LYS A 197 6.06 -13.21 -10.44
C LYS A 197 6.84 -11.89 -10.36
N THR A 198 6.13 -10.78 -10.21
CA THR A 198 6.73 -9.44 -10.18
C THR A 198 7.67 -9.27 -8.98
N GLU A 199 7.22 -9.64 -7.78
CA GLU A 199 8.01 -9.46 -6.56
C GLU A 199 9.18 -10.44 -6.45
N ARG A 200 9.03 -11.64 -7.02
CA ARG A 200 10.15 -12.59 -7.12
C ARG A 200 11.24 -12.08 -8.05
N ALA A 201 10.88 -11.60 -9.25
CA ALA A 201 11.83 -11.02 -10.18
C ALA A 201 12.56 -9.81 -9.56
N ARG A 202 11.85 -8.97 -8.80
CA ARG A 202 12.46 -7.85 -8.07
C ARG A 202 13.51 -8.30 -7.04
N LYS A 203 13.24 -9.37 -6.29
CA LYS A 203 14.21 -9.93 -5.33
C LYS A 203 15.42 -10.55 -6.00
N GLU A 204 15.26 -11.19 -7.15
CA GLU A 204 16.36 -11.78 -7.91
C GLU A 204 17.33 -10.72 -8.47
N VAL A 205 16.84 -9.50 -8.75
CA VAL A 205 17.65 -8.37 -9.24
C VAL A 205 18.32 -7.57 -8.10
N ARG A 206 17.76 -7.60 -6.89
CA ARG A 206 18.27 -6.87 -5.71
C ARG A 206 18.85 -7.87 -4.69
N PRO A 207 20.13 -8.28 -4.82
CA PRO A 207 20.79 -9.16 -3.86
C PRO A 207 20.94 -8.52 -2.48
#